data_AF-A0A6N3F2G6-F1
#
_entry.id   AF-A0A6N3F2G6-F1
#
_cell.length_a   1.000
_cell.length_b   1.000
_cell.length_c   1.000
_cell.angle_alpha   90.00
_cell.angle_beta   90.00
_cell.angle_gamma   90.00
#
_symmetry.space_group_name_H-M   'P 1'
#
loop_
_entity.id
_entity.type
_entity.pdbx_description
1 polymer ?
#
loop_
_entity_poly.entity_id
_entity_poly.type
_entity_poly.pdbx_seq_one_letter_code
_entity_poly.pdbx_strand_id
1 'polypeptide(L)'
;MKQINKGIICLLSGMALFVSCNDEWDAHYDRNGSVPQVSLMDLLRNDASLSTFTQIVEITGTDSLLVSDQTYTVWAPVNEALTNVDMTDRAALERLVKNHIARYTNPTSTQPGKYIYMLNGKRMAYDDAESFNGTSLEDGNERAINGVLHKLRDTIPYRYNFYEYLSVYPEYSKVYEFINRFVEKRYDASASVGTDSVFVDYNPMLYSYYYGIGHIDDEDSLYTMILPDNAAWDKAYAHISPYFTTYNANEAVADSIRDVQTGQAILNGLTFRGKVDDPASKDSLVTVTGNVIYQTSRYFAPYTKLDASNGLMYLAEGDLILDDTCTWNKEILVEAEYLNGRTTSTSTSAYVRNTDVNSAVQGVSNNSYLEVTNATGTAEVTFEIPQILAGKYDVYVDFVPPVIDGVALAEEKTRLEFRLVYPRADRNGTSNISRDDDDDPDLIIGGDSVGDNKVKTLKVWSALELPAANYYDGMWFMDENNSTDDVKVRTTLRIRTNVKASEVNVKYRRRFRVDRIRFVPVP
;
A
#
# COMPACT_ATOMS: atom_id res chain seq x y z
N MET A 1 -32.98 -44.38 -31.42
CA MET A 1 -34.08 -44.93 -30.60
C MET A 1 -34.85 -43.78 -29.96
N LYS A 2 -36.18 -43.76 -30.17
CA LYS A 2 -37.29 -43.21 -29.35
C LYS A 2 -36.99 -42.00 -28.42
N GLN A 3 -37.78 -40.93 -28.35
CA GLN A 3 -39.14 -40.71 -28.82
C GLN A 3 -39.49 -39.22 -28.76
N ILE A 4 -40.20 -38.78 -29.80
CA ILE A 4 -40.95 -37.53 -29.92
C ILE A 4 -42.33 -37.73 -29.30
N ASN A 5 -42.90 -36.71 -28.64
CA ASN A 5 -44.27 -36.20 -28.87
C ASN A 5 -44.59 -35.01 -27.94
N LYS A 6 -44.82 -33.80 -28.48
CA LYS A 6 -46.02 -33.25 -29.17
C LYS A 6 -47.04 -32.72 -28.14
N GLY A 7 -47.31 -31.42 -28.14
CA GLY A 7 -48.30 -30.75 -29.00
C GLY A 7 -48.70 -29.42 -28.32
N ILE A 8 -49.30 -28.39 -28.92
CA ILE A 8 -50.18 -28.20 -30.10
C ILE A 8 -50.18 -26.66 -30.33
N ILE A 9 -49.80 -26.15 -31.51
CA ILE A 9 -50.67 -25.57 -32.57
C ILE A 9 -51.44 -24.30 -32.14
N CYS A 10 -51.18 -23.13 -32.74
CA CYS A 10 -51.84 -22.70 -33.99
C CYS A 10 -51.35 -21.31 -34.46
N LEU A 11 -50.87 -21.25 -35.71
CA LEU A 11 -50.79 -20.01 -36.49
C LEU A 11 -52.20 -19.53 -36.82
N LEU A 12 -52.45 -18.23 -36.65
CA LEU A 12 -53.45 -17.48 -37.40
C LEU A 12 -52.85 -16.12 -37.79
N SER A 13 -52.64 -15.97 -39.09
CA SER A 13 -52.16 -14.78 -39.77
C SER A 13 -53.21 -13.66 -39.73
N GLY A 14 -52.80 -12.42 -39.48
CA GLY A 14 -53.65 -11.25 -39.65
C GLY A 14 -52.83 -9.96 -39.60
N MET A 15 -52.78 -9.23 -40.71
CA MET A 15 -52.26 -7.86 -40.80
C MET A 15 -52.89 -6.99 -39.70
N ALA A 16 -52.07 -6.27 -38.92
CA ALA A 16 -52.55 -5.22 -38.04
C ALA A 16 -51.73 -3.94 -38.28
N LEU A 17 -52.49 -2.95 -38.74
CA LEU A 17 -52.19 -1.54 -38.97
C LEU A 17 -51.48 -0.89 -37.77
N PHE A 18 -50.59 0.06 -38.09
CA PHE A 18 -50.09 1.05 -37.16
C PHE A 18 -51.26 1.89 -36.59
N VAL A 19 -51.44 1.81 -35.27
CA VAL A 19 -52.23 2.73 -34.42
C VAL A 19 -51.32 2.92 -33.19
N SER A 20 -50.56 4.00 -33.03
CA SER A 20 -50.95 5.39 -32.73
C SER A 20 -51.77 5.52 -31.43
N CYS A 21 -51.03 5.87 -30.36
CA CYS A 21 -51.40 6.50 -29.09
C CYS A 21 -52.12 5.69 -27.98
N ASN A 22 -51.55 5.72 -26.77
CA ASN A 22 -52.01 6.68 -25.74
C ASN A 22 -50.97 6.86 -24.60
N ASP A 23 -50.43 8.09 -24.52
CA ASP A 23 -50.72 9.07 -23.46
C ASP A 23 -50.48 8.70 -21.98
N GLU A 24 -49.23 8.44 -21.59
CA GLU A 24 -48.78 8.68 -20.19
C GLU A 24 -47.59 9.66 -20.09
N TRP A 25 -47.05 10.13 -21.22
CA TRP A 25 -45.97 11.13 -21.23
C TRP A 25 -46.51 12.56 -21.21
N ASP A 26 -47.67 12.81 -21.83
CA ASP A 26 -48.26 14.16 -21.91
C ASP A 26 -48.96 14.60 -20.61
N ALA A 27 -49.26 13.68 -19.70
CA ALA A 27 -49.91 13.99 -18.42
C ALA A 27 -49.00 14.67 -17.39
N HIS A 28 -47.68 14.76 -17.65
CA HIS A 28 -46.73 15.44 -16.76
C HIS A 28 -46.29 16.84 -17.23
N TYR A 29 -46.73 17.28 -18.41
CA TYR A 29 -46.37 18.60 -18.94
C TYR A 29 -47.38 19.71 -18.62
N ASP A 30 -48.56 19.38 -18.11
CA ASP A 30 -49.57 20.36 -17.72
C ASP A 30 -49.58 20.63 -16.20
N ARG A 31 -48.52 21.31 -15.74
CA ARG A 31 -48.63 22.25 -14.62
C ARG A 31 -48.08 23.61 -15.08
N ASN A 32 -49.01 24.53 -15.34
CA ASN A 32 -48.78 25.96 -15.57
C ASN A 32 -47.67 26.53 -14.67
N GLY A 33 -46.47 26.63 -15.22
CA GLY A 33 -45.34 27.36 -14.67
C GLY A 33 -44.33 27.55 -15.80
N SER A 34 -44.30 28.75 -16.37
CA SER A 34 -43.29 29.15 -17.35
C SER A 34 -41.90 28.70 -16.89
N VAL A 35 -41.19 27.89 -17.69
CA VAL A 35 -39.79 27.55 -17.43
C VAL A 35 -39.01 28.86 -17.31
N PRO A 36 -38.39 29.16 -16.16
CA PRO A 36 -37.64 30.39 -15.99
C PRO A 36 -36.57 30.49 -17.08
N GLN A 37 -36.57 31.57 -17.87
CA GLN A 37 -35.60 31.84 -18.94
C GLN A 37 -34.29 32.44 -18.38
N VAL A 38 -34.04 32.27 -17.08
CA VAL A 38 -32.92 32.89 -16.36
C VAL A 38 -31.88 31.83 -16.01
N SER A 39 -30.61 32.24 -15.99
CA SER A 39 -29.50 31.36 -15.62
C SER A 39 -29.47 31.10 -14.11
N LEU A 40 -28.70 30.09 -13.68
CA LEU A 40 -28.40 29.86 -12.27
C LEU A 40 -27.80 31.11 -11.61
N MET A 41 -26.92 31.81 -12.33
CA MET A 41 -26.34 33.05 -11.83
C MET A 41 -27.38 34.16 -11.67
N ASP A 42 -28.36 34.25 -12.57
CA ASP A 42 -29.45 35.22 -12.45
C ASP A 42 -30.37 34.89 -11.27
N LEU A 43 -30.65 33.60 -11.00
CA LEU A 43 -31.39 33.21 -9.80
C LEU A 43 -30.65 33.66 -8.53
N LEU A 44 -29.34 33.40 -8.45
CA LEU A 44 -28.49 33.84 -7.34
C LEU A 44 -28.48 35.37 -7.15
N ARG A 45 -28.44 36.14 -8.25
CA ARG A 45 -28.46 37.62 -8.20
C ARG A 45 -29.81 38.20 -7.82
N ASN A 46 -30.91 37.51 -8.15
CA ASN A 46 -32.27 37.96 -7.89
C ASN A 46 -32.78 37.61 -6.49
N ASP A 47 -32.12 36.70 -5.77
CA ASP A 47 -32.47 36.33 -4.41
C ASP A 47 -31.61 37.09 -3.38
N ALA A 48 -32.24 38.03 -2.65
CA ALA A 48 -31.55 38.83 -1.64
C ALA A 48 -31.01 37.99 -0.46
N SER A 49 -31.57 36.81 -0.20
CA SER A 49 -31.09 35.90 0.85
C SER A 49 -29.78 35.19 0.49
N LEU A 50 -29.37 35.25 -0.79
CA LEU A 50 -28.17 34.59 -1.32
C LEU A 50 -27.06 35.57 -1.70
N SER A 51 -27.22 36.87 -1.44
CA SER A 51 -26.30 37.91 -1.91
C SER A 51 -24.84 37.68 -1.52
N THR A 52 -24.58 37.13 -0.32
CA THR A 52 -23.23 36.82 0.14
C THR A 52 -22.65 35.66 -0.65
N PHE A 53 -23.41 34.58 -0.87
CA PHE A 53 -22.95 33.46 -1.70
C PHE A 53 -22.69 33.90 -3.15
N THR A 54 -23.57 34.73 -3.71
CA THR A 54 -23.40 35.35 -5.03
C THR A 54 -22.09 36.13 -5.12
N GLN A 55 -21.76 36.92 -4.11
CA GLN A 55 -20.49 37.64 -4.06
C GLN A 55 -19.28 36.69 -4.04
N ILE A 56 -19.35 35.58 -3.30
CA ILE A 56 -18.26 34.57 -3.28
C ILE A 56 -18.10 33.92 -4.67
N VAL A 57 -19.21 33.56 -5.33
CA VAL A 57 -19.20 32.99 -6.68
C VAL A 57 -18.53 33.95 -7.67
N GLU A 58 -18.80 35.25 -7.58
CA GLU A 58 -18.16 36.28 -8.43
C GLU A 58 -16.69 36.49 -8.08
N ILE A 59 -16.32 36.57 -6.80
CA ILE A 59 -14.92 36.70 -6.36
C ILE A 59 -14.09 35.54 -6.89
N THR A 60 -14.62 34.31 -6.82
CA THR A 60 -13.91 33.11 -7.27
C THR A 60 -13.88 32.96 -8.80
N GLY A 61 -14.69 33.72 -9.54
CA GLY A 61 -14.84 33.60 -11.00
C GLY A 61 -15.69 32.41 -11.45
N THR A 62 -16.40 31.77 -10.50
CA THR A 62 -17.26 30.61 -10.76
C THR A 62 -18.59 31.00 -11.41
N ASP A 63 -18.94 32.28 -11.38
CA ASP A 63 -20.06 32.88 -12.09
C ASP A 63 -20.05 32.56 -13.59
N SER A 64 -18.86 32.52 -14.20
CA SER A 64 -18.67 32.13 -15.60
C SER A 64 -19.23 30.73 -15.93
N LEU A 65 -19.14 29.78 -15.00
CA LEU A 65 -19.73 28.44 -15.15
C LEU A 65 -21.26 28.52 -15.05
N LEU A 66 -21.78 29.31 -14.11
CA LEU A 66 -23.21 29.44 -13.84
C LEU A 66 -23.98 30.29 -14.87
N VAL A 67 -23.27 30.94 -15.79
CA VAL A 67 -23.82 31.62 -16.99
C VAL A 67 -23.71 30.74 -18.24
N SER A 68 -22.86 29.71 -18.24
CA SER A 68 -22.64 28.85 -19.41
C SER A 68 -23.85 27.99 -19.77
N ASP A 69 -23.78 27.34 -20.94
CA ASP A 69 -24.77 26.39 -21.44
C ASP A 69 -24.71 25.02 -20.75
N GLN A 70 -23.65 24.76 -19.97
CA GLN A 70 -23.52 23.52 -19.21
C GLN A 70 -24.51 23.46 -18.05
N THR A 71 -25.02 22.26 -17.79
CA THR A 71 -25.98 22.04 -16.72
C THR A 71 -25.30 21.81 -15.37
N TYR A 72 -25.71 22.56 -14.34
CA TYR A 72 -25.22 22.42 -12.98
C TYR A 72 -26.33 22.26 -11.94
N THR A 73 -25.93 21.90 -10.72
CA THR A 73 -26.73 22.06 -9.52
C THR A 73 -25.97 22.93 -8.53
N VAL A 74 -26.65 23.89 -7.94
CA VAL A 74 -26.10 24.78 -6.91
C VAL A 74 -26.86 24.55 -5.61
N TRP A 75 -26.14 24.26 -4.53
CA TRP A 75 -26.68 24.29 -3.17
C TRP A 75 -26.16 25.56 -2.49
N ALA A 76 -26.92 26.64 -2.56
CA ALA A 76 -26.50 27.95 -2.09
C ALA A 76 -26.84 28.14 -0.60
N PRO A 77 -25.85 28.30 0.29
CA PRO A 77 -26.10 28.71 1.67
C PRO A 77 -26.66 30.14 1.73
N VAL A 78 -27.65 30.35 2.60
CA VAL A 78 -28.20 31.69 2.88
C VAL A 78 -27.17 32.59 3.58
N ASN A 79 -27.37 33.91 3.53
CA ASN A 79 -26.44 34.89 4.08
C ASN A 79 -26.07 34.63 5.55
N GLU A 80 -27.02 34.18 6.37
CA GLU A 80 -26.84 33.85 7.78
C GLU A 80 -25.83 32.71 7.99
N ALA A 81 -25.72 31.77 7.05
CA ALA A 81 -24.76 30.68 7.08
C ALA A 81 -23.32 31.12 6.78
N LEU A 82 -23.14 32.30 6.18
CA LEU A 82 -21.86 32.78 5.66
C LEU A 82 -21.23 33.89 6.52
N THR A 83 -21.79 34.21 7.68
CA THR A 83 -21.35 35.36 8.50
C THR A 83 -19.89 35.27 8.96
N ASN A 84 -19.36 34.05 9.10
CA ASN A 84 -17.99 33.79 9.59
C ASN A 84 -16.99 33.50 8.46
N VAL A 85 -17.41 33.61 7.20
CA VAL A 85 -16.54 33.36 6.05
C VAL A 85 -15.60 34.54 5.85
N ASP A 86 -14.29 34.27 5.83
CA ASP A 86 -13.29 35.26 5.48
C ASP A 86 -13.30 35.52 3.98
N MET A 87 -13.86 36.67 3.60
CA MET A 87 -13.99 37.11 2.21
C MET A 87 -12.65 37.50 1.56
N THR A 88 -11.54 37.49 2.30
CA THR A 88 -10.21 37.83 1.79
C THR A 88 -9.38 36.59 1.42
N ASP A 89 -9.69 35.42 1.97
CA ASP A 89 -9.02 34.17 1.65
C ASP A 89 -9.63 33.53 0.39
N ARG A 90 -9.13 33.96 -0.77
CA ARG A 90 -9.57 33.44 -2.07
C ARG A 90 -9.53 31.92 -2.15
N ALA A 91 -8.53 31.26 -1.58
CA ALA A 91 -8.40 29.79 -1.67
C ALA A 91 -9.49 29.09 -0.86
N ALA A 92 -9.80 29.60 0.34
CA ALA A 92 -10.93 29.11 1.12
C ALA A 92 -12.28 29.36 0.43
N LEU A 93 -12.45 30.52 -0.20
CA LEU A 93 -13.65 30.83 -0.98
C LEU A 93 -13.83 29.91 -2.18
N GLU A 94 -12.77 29.65 -2.95
CA GLU A 94 -12.81 28.73 -4.10
C GLU A 94 -13.17 27.31 -3.64
N ARG A 95 -12.60 26.86 -2.52
CA ARG A 95 -12.94 25.58 -1.91
C ARG A 95 -14.39 25.51 -1.47
N LEU A 96 -14.90 26.56 -0.82
CA LEU A 96 -16.30 26.67 -0.41
C LEU A 96 -17.23 26.56 -1.62
N VAL A 97 -17.03 27.38 -2.65
CA VAL A 97 -17.92 27.41 -3.82
C VAL A 97 -17.92 26.07 -4.56
N LYS A 98 -16.74 25.49 -4.80
CA LYS A 98 -16.65 24.18 -5.47
C LYS A 98 -17.23 23.03 -4.65
N ASN A 99 -17.36 23.19 -3.33
CA ASN A 99 -18.04 22.25 -2.43
C ASN A 99 -19.58 22.35 -2.47
N HIS A 100 -20.13 23.36 -3.14
CA HIS A 100 -21.57 23.65 -3.21
C HIS A 100 -22.13 23.57 -4.63
N ILE A 101 -21.33 23.17 -5.61
CA ILE A 101 -21.74 23.08 -7.01
C ILE A 101 -21.38 21.70 -7.55
N ALA A 102 -22.30 21.07 -8.28
CA ALA A 102 -22.06 19.82 -9.01
C ALA A 102 -22.48 19.96 -10.48
N ARG A 103 -21.92 19.09 -11.33
CA ARG A 103 -22.39 18.96 -12.71
C ARG A 103 -23.73 18.23 -12.75
N TYR A 104 -24.48 18.47 -13.82
CA TYR A 104 -25.81 17.93 -14.09
C TYR A 104 -26.88 18.38 -13.08
N THR A 105 -28.14 18.08 -13.38
CA THR A 105 -29.28 18.38 -12.52
C THR A 105 -29.46 17.30 -11.46
N ASN A 106 -29.42 17.69 -10.20
CA ASN A 106 -29.65 16.83 -9.04
C ASN A 106 -30.83 17.41 -8.24
N PRO A 107 -32.07 17.02 -8.55
CA PRO A 107 -33.25 17.48 -7.81
C PRO A 107 -33.36 16.77 -6.44
N THR A 108 -34.22 17.26 -5.54
CA THR A 108 -34.47 16.59 -4.24
C THR A 108 -35.15 15.23 -4.35
N SER A 109 -35.65 14.87 -5.55
CA SER A 109 -36.11 13.52 -5.87
C SER A 109 -34.97 12.54 -6.18
N THR A 110 -33.72 12.99 -6.13
CA THR A 110 -32.55 12.11 -6.24
C THR A 110 -32.57 11.11 -5.09
N GLN A 111 -32.32 9.84 -5.40
CA GLN A 111 -32.33 8.78 -4.39
C GLN A 111 -31.35 9.10 -3.24
N PRO A 112 -31.79 9.08 -1.97
CA PRO A 112 -30.90 9.24 -0.83
C PRO A 112 -29.74 8.25 -0.86
N GLY A 113 -28.54 8.71 -0.50
CA GLY A 113 -27.30 7.93 -0.56
C GLY A 113 -26.70 7.75 -1.96
N LYS A 114 -27.36 8.21 -3.04
CA LYS A 114 -26.72 8.26 -4.37
C LYS A 114 -25.63 9.34 -4.36
N TYR A 115 -24.40 8.93 -4.67
CA TYR A 115 -23.28 9.86 -4.74
C TYR A 115 -23.42 10.87 -5.89
N ILE A 116 -23.12 12.11 -5.55
CA ILE A 116 -23.02 13.28 -6.41
C ILE A 116 -21.58 13.79 -6.28
N TYR A 117 -20.91 13.96 -7.42
CA TYR A 117 -19.56 14.52 -7.47
C TYR A 117 -19.65 16.04 -7.55
N MET A 118 -19.13 16.71 -6.53
CA MET A 118 -19.01 18.16 -6.47
C MET A 118 -17.86 18.65 -7.37
N LEU A 119 -17.80 19.94 -7.67
CA LEU A 119 -16.76 20.50 -8.55
C LEU A 119 -15.33 20.40 -7.96
N ASN A 120 -15.21 20.23 -6.65
CA ASN A 120 -13.94 19.94 -5.98
C ASN A 120 -13.61 18.43 -5.92
N GLY A 121 -14.42 17.56 -6.54
CA GLY A 121 -14.24 16.11 -6.52
C GLY A 121 -14.88 15.41 -5.32
N LYS A 122 -15.32 16.14 -4.29
CA LYS A 122 -15.96 15.54 -3.10
C LYS A 122 -17.22 14.78 -3.48
N ARG A 123 -17.44 13.66 -2.81
CA ARG A 123 -18.61 12.80 -2.99
C ARG A 123 -19.60 13.08 -1.88
N MET A 124 -20.78 13.55 -2.27
CA MET A 124 -21.86 13.93 -1.35
C MET A 124 -23.16 13.26 -1.76
N ALA A 125 -24.12 13.20 -0.86
CA ALA A 125 -25.43 12.62 -1.16
C ALA A 125 -26.52 13.36 -0.39
N TYR A 126 -27.74 13.25 -0.90
CA TYR A 126 -28.93 13.56 -0.12
C TYR A 126 -29.05 12.55 1.02
N ASP A 127 -29.26 13.04 2.25
CA ASP A 127 -29.59 12.17 3.38
C ASP A 127 -31.09 11.79 3.30
N ASP A 128 -31.90 12.76 2.87
CA ASP A 128 -33.32 12.63 2.52
C ASP A 128 -33.74 13.76 1.56
N ALA A 129 -35.04 13.97 1.36
CA ALA A 129 -35.55 15.02 0.46
C ALA A 129 -35.37 16.45 0.99
N GLU A 130 -35.06 16.61 2.28
CA GLU A 130 -34.95 17.89 2.98
C GLU A 130 -33.50 18.20 3.44
N SER A 131 -32.55 17.32 3.16
CA SER A 131 -31.16 17.49 3.59
C SER A 131 -30.13 16.92 2.62
N PHE A 132 -29.00 17.62 2.52
CA PHE A 132 -27.87 17.27 1.67
C PHE A 132 -26.57 17.28 2.48
N ASN A 133 -25.94 16.12 2.59
CA ASN A 133 -24.66 15.90 3.27
C ASN A 133 -24.60 16.48 4.69
N GLY A 134 -25.68 16.30 5.46
CA GLY A 134 -25.85 16.78 6.83
C GLY A 134 -26.42 18.19 6.96
N THR A 135 -26.68 18.90 5.85
CA THR A 135 -27.18 20.27 5.84
C THR A 135 -28.62 20.34 5.36
N SER A 136 -29.50 20.97 6.13
CA SER A 136 -30.92 21.12 5.75
C SER A 136 -31.12 22.10 4.58
N LEU A 137 -32.01 21.72 3.67
CA LEU A 137 -32.54 22.60 2.63
C LEU A 137 -33.58 23.56 3.24
N GLU A 138 -33.51 24.82 2.85
CA GLU A 138 -34.51 25.83 3.14
C GLU A 138 -35.58 25.88 2.05
N ASP A 139 -35.13 25.79 0.81
CA ASP A 139 -35.95 25.70 -0.40
C ASP A 139 -35.19 24.88 -1.44
N GLY A 140 -35.88 24.29 -2.41
CA GLY A 140 -35.26 23.36 -3.35
C GLY A 140 -36.00 23.22 -4.66
N ASN A 141 -35.27 22.71 -5.66
CA ASN A 141 -35.75 22.52 -7.02
C ASN A 141 -36.12 23.81 -7.77
N GLU A 142 -35.50 24.94 -7.44
CA GLU A 142 -35.65 26.16 -8.23
C GLU A 142 -35.00 25.97 -9.60
N ARG A 143 -35.79 26.05 -10.67
CA ARG A 143 -35.33 25.73 -12.03
C ARG A 143 -34.69 26.93 -12.70
N ALA A 144 -33.51 26.74 -13.28
CA ALA A 144 -32.86 27.65 -14.21
C ALA A 144 -32.75 27.01 -15.61
N ILE A 145 -32.46 27.82 -16.62
CA ILE A 145 -32.23 27.30 -17.99
C ILE A 145 -31.03 26.34 -18.07
N ASN A 146 -30.04 26.52 -17.19
CA ASN A 146 -28.82 25.74 -17.14
C ASN A 146 -28.66 24.97 -15.81
N GLY A 147 -29.76 24.65 -15.12
CA GLY A 147 -29.68 23.78 -13.94
C GLY A 147 -30.77 23.93 -12.89
N VAL A 148 -30.42 23.58 -11.66
CA VAL A 148 -31.29 23.67 -10.49
C VAL A 148 -30.56 24.31 -9.30
N LEU A 149 -31.26 25.19 -8.59
CA LEU A 149 -30.80 25.86 -7.38
C LEU A 149 -31.57 25.29 -6.17
N HIS A 150 -30.83 25.01 -5.10
CA HIS A 150 -31.34 24.69 -3.78
C HIS A 150 -30.77 25.70 -2.79
N LYS A 151 -31.57 26.14 -1.83
CA LYS A 151 -31.13 27.00 -0.73
C LYS A 151 -30.83 26.14 0.48
N LEU A 152 -29.72 26.41 1.14
CA LEU A 152 -29.29 25.70 2.35
C LEU A 152 -29.32 26.64 3.56
N ARG A 153 -29.73 26.10 4.71
CA ARG A 153 -29.72 26.83 5.99
C ARG A 153 -28.33 27.04 6.57
N ASP A 154 -27.36 26.23 6.15
CA ASP A 154 -25.97 26.29 6.59
C ASP A 154 -25.04 25.98 5.40
N THR A 155 -23.74 26.13 5.59
CA THR A 155 -22.73 25.63 4.66
C THR A 155 -22.64 24.11 4.73
N ILE A 156 -22.31 23.47 3.59
CA ILE A 156 -21.97 22.05 3.57
C ILE A 156 -20.59 21.87 4.23
N PRO A 157 -20.46 21.05 5.29
CA PRO A 157 -19.18 20.83 5.96
C PRO A 157 -18.11 20.33 4.98
N TYR A 158 -16.96 21.01 4.98
CA TYR A 158 -15.79 20.55 4.21
C TYR A 158 -15.00 19.53 5.03
N ARG A 159 -14.91 18.29 4.54
CA ARG A 159 -14.01 17.28 5.09
C ARG A 159 -12.82 17.12 4.17
N TYR A 160 -11.63 17.28 4.71
CA TYR A 160 -10.39 17.03 3.98
C TYR A 160 -10.22 15.54 3.71
N ASN A 161 -9.69 15.19 2.54
CA ASN A 161 -9.05 13.88 2.40
C ASN A 161 -7.67 13.91 3.04
N PHE A 162 -7.00 12.77 3.16
CA PHE A 162 -5.69 12.68 3.79
C PHE A 162 -4.66 13.61 3.14
N TYR A 163 -4.58 13.64 1.81
CA TYR A 163 -3.59 14.46 1.10
C TYR A 163 -3.81 15.96 1.31
N GLU A 164 -5.06 16.42 1.23
CA GLU A 164 -5.41 17.82 1.48
C GLU A 164 -5.16 18.22 2.94
N TYR A 165 -5.44 17.32 3.89
CA TYR A 165 -5.18 17.59 5.30
C TYR A 165 -3.67 17.79 5.54
N LEU A 166 -2.85 16.91 4.98
CA LEU A 166 -1.39 17.03 5.05
C LEU A 166 -0.88 18.34 4.40
N SER A 167 -1.52 18.84 3.34
CA SER A 167 -1.08 20.04 2.62
C SER A 167 -1.48 21.36 3.29
N VAL A 168 -2.56 21.35 4.09
CA VAL A 168 -3.11 22.56 4.73
C VAL A 168 -2.56 22.79 6.12
N TYR A 169 -2.32 21.72 6.89
CA TYR A 169 -1.97 21.81 8.31
C TYR A 169 -0.44 21.79 8.51
N PRO A 170 0.19 22.90 8.93
CA PRO A 170 1.65 23.03 8.98
C PRO A 170 2.35 22.02 9.91
N GLU A 171 1.68 21.56 10.95
CA GLU A 171 2.18 20.52 11.84
C GLU A 171 2.39 19.15 11.14
N TYR A 172 1.87 18.94 9.93
CA TYR A 172 2.09 17.74 9.12
C TYR A 172 3.00 17.98 7.90
N SER A 173 3.63 19.15 7.80
CA SER A 173 4.37 19.58 6.61
C SER A 173 5.47 18.62 6.18
N LYS A 174 6.16 17.94 7.12
CA LYS A 174 7.24 16.99 6.79
C LYS A 174 6.75 15.76 6.04
N VAL A 175 5.60 15.23 6.45
CA VAL A 175 4.96 14.10 5.76
C VAL A 175 4.52 14.54 4.37
N TYR A 176 3.88 15.71 4.27
CA TYR A 176 3.46 16.29 3.01
C TYR A 176 4.64 16.52 2.05
N GLU A 177 5.70 17.19 2.51
CA GLU A 177 6.92 17.45 1.74
C GLU A 177 7.62 16.14 1.32
N PHE A 178 7.61 15.11 2.16
CA PHE A 178 8.12 13.80 1.80
C PHE A 178 7.32 13.16 0.66
N ILE A 179 5.98 13.17 0.73
CA ILE A 179 5.14 12.59 -0.33
C ILE A 179 5.22 13.44 -1.61
N ASN A 180 5.12 14.76 -1.49
CA ASN A 180 4.99 15.69 -2.61
C ASN A 180 6.27 15.81 -3.45
N ARG A 181 7.46 15.52 -2.90
CA ARG A 181 8.72 15.60 -3.67
C ARG A 181 8.80 14.58 -4.82
N PHE A 182 7.96 13.55 -4.80
CA PHE A 182 7.93 12.49 -5.82
C PHE A 182 6.88 12.73 -6.92
N VAL A 183 6.19 13.87 -6.88
CA VAL A 183 5.23 14.23 -7.94
C VAL A 183 5.98 14.47 -9.25
N GLU A 184 5.51 13.80 -10.30
CA GLU A 184 6.00 13.92 -11.66
C GLU A 184 4.87 14.27 -12.64
N LYS A 185 5.21 14.95 -13.74
CA LYS A 185 4.26 15.27 -14.80
C LYS A 185 4.21 14.11 -15.80
N ARG A 186 3.07 13.42 -15.88
CA ARG A 186 2.82 12.36 -16.86
C ARG A 186 1.86 12.82 -17.94
N TYR A 187 2.10 12.38 -19.18
CA TYR A 187 1.19 12.64 -20.30
C TYR A 187 -0.10 11.85 -20.14
N ASP A 188 -1.24 12.52 -20.23
CA ASP A 188 -2.56 11.90 -20.21
C ASP A 188 -3.13 11.84 -21.64
N ALA A 189 -2.99 10.67 -22.25
CA ALA A 189 -3.50 10.41 -23.59
C ALA A 189 -5.03 10.52 -23.69
N SER A 190 -5.75 10.28 -22.59
CA SER A 190 -7.22 10.28 -22.56
C SER A 190 -7.81 11.69 -22.46
N ALA A 191 -7.08 12.60 -21.79
CA ALA A 191 -7.44 14.01 -21.70
C ALA A 191 -6.89 14.85 -22.87
N SER A 192 -5.91 14.32 -23.62
CA SER A 192 -5.28 15.01 -24.75
C SER A 192 -6.13 14.92 -26.02
N VAL A 193 -6.29 16.03 -26.75
CA VAL A 193 -7.06 16.09 -28.01
C VAL A 193 -6.24 16.74 -29.12
N GLY A 194 -5.99 15.99 -30.19
CA GLY A 194 -5.25 16.48 -31.35
C GLY A 194 -3.79 16.83 -31.00
N THR A 195 -3.41 18.09 -31.16
CA THR A 195 -2.06 18.59 -30.81
C THR A 195 -1.98 19.12 -29.38
N ASP A 196 -3.10 19.18 -28.65
CA ASP A 196 -3.12 19.66 -27.28
C ASP A 196 -2.82 18.51 -26.32
N SER A 197 -1.62 18.56 -25.72
CA SER A 197 -1.12 17.53 -24.82
C SER A 197 -1.38 17.93 -23.38
N VAL A 198 -2.22 17.16 -22.70
CA VAL A 198 -2.50 17.35 -21.28
C VAL A 198 -1.50 16.54 -20.47
N PHE A 199 -0.88 17.20 -19.49
CA PHE A 199 -0.04 16.56 -18.50
C PHE A 199 -0.72 16.63 -17.14
N VAL A 200 -0.76 15.49 -16.45
CA VAL A 200 -1.32 15.36 -15.10
C VAL A 200 -0.21 15.14 -14.09
N ASP A 201 -0.45 15.56 -12.85
CA ASP A 201 0.41 15.19 -11.74
C ASP A 201 0.19 13.72 -11.39
N TYR A 202 1.28 12.97 -11.33
CA TYR A 202 1.29 11.58 -10.89
C TYR A 202 2.30 11.45 -9.76
N ASN A 203 1.91 10.76 -8.70
CA ASN A 203 2.81 10.44 -7.61
C ASN A 203 2.93 8.91 -7.49
N PRO A 204 4.09 8.31 -7.79
CA PRO A 204 4.27 6.86 -7.70
C PRO A 204 4.06 6.34 -6.28
N MET A 205 4.31 7.15 -5.24
CA MET A 205 3.99 6.78 -3.86
C MET A 205 2.49 6.60 -3.64
N LEU A 206 1.63 7.32 -4.35
CA LEU A 206 0.19 7.18 -4.19
C LEU A 206 -0.34 6.08 -5.11
N TYR A 207 0.02 6.12 -6.39
CA TYR A 207 -0.64 5.34 -7.45
C TYR A 207 0.06 4.03 -7.83
N SER A 208 1.23 3.71 -7.27
CA SER A 208 1.85 2.41 -7.51
C SER A 208 1.07 1.28 -6.85
N TYR A 209 0.68 0.28 -7.64
CA TYR A 209 -0.15 -0.83 -7.16
C TYR A 209 0.53 -1.69 -6.08
N TYR A 210 1.83 -1.97 -6.23
CA TYR A 210 2.55 -2.89 -5.33
C TYR A 210 3.32 -2.18 -4.21
N TYR A 211 3.80 -0.96 -4.48
CA TYR A 211 4.75 -0.28 -3.60
C TYR A 211 4.18 1.03 -3.03
N GLY A 212 3.02 1.48 -3.50
CA GLY A 212 2.39 2.72 -3.06
C GLY A 212 1.72 2.60 -1.70
N ILE A 213 1.55 3.74 -1.04
CA ILE A 213 0.90 3.88 0.27
C ILE A 213 -0.63 3.99 0.15
N GLY A 214 -1.16 4.02 -1.07
CA GLY A 214 -2.59 4.14 -1.39
C GLY A 214 -2.94 5.50 -2.01
N HIS A 215 -4.11 5.57 -2.66
CA HIS A 215 -4.63 6.78 -3.29
C HIS A 215 -5.26 7.70 -2.24
N ILE A 216 -4.44 8.20 -1.32
CA ILE A 216 -4.91 8.97 -0.16
C ILE A 216 -5.47 10.35 -0.56
N ASP A 217 -5.25 10.76 -1.81
CA ASP A 217 -5.76 11.96 -2.49
C ASP A 217 -7.07 11.73 -3.26
N ASP A 218 -7.48 10.47 -3.46
CA ASP A 218 -8.64 10.08 -4.25
C ASP A 218 -9.89 9.83 -3.39
N GLU A 219 -11.02 10.45 -3.75
CA GLU A 219 -12.30 10.31 -3.08
C GLU A 219 -13.01 8.98 -3.36
N ASP A 220 -12.60 8.26 -4.40
CA ASP A 220 -13.11 6.92 -4.70
C ASP A 220 -12.41 5.83 -3.87
N SER A 221 -11.34 6.18 -3.16
CA SER A 221 -10.52 5.23 -2.39
C SER A 221 -10.67 5.43 -0.88
N LEU A 222 -11.22 4.42 -0.19
CA LEU A 222 -11.49 4.48 1.25
C LEU A 222 -10.32 3.90 2.06
N TYR A 223 -9.77 4.68 2.99
CA TYR A 223 -8.65 4.25 3.85
C TYR A 223 -8.85 4.58 5.33
N THR A 224 -7.98 4.02 6.16
CA THR A 224 -7.67 4.49 7.50
C THR A 224 -6.18 4.78 7.54
N MET A 225 -5.78 5.96 7.99
CA MET A 225 -4.38 6.36 8.00
C MET A 225 -3.99 6.98 9.34
N ILE A 226 -2.83 6.58 9.86
CA ILE A 226 -2.18 7.27 10.98
C ILE A 226 -1.35 8.41 10.40
N LEU A 227 -1.59 9.64 10.85
CA LEU A 227 -0.92 10.85 10.37
C LEU A 227 0.03 11.35 11.46
N PRO A 228 1.36 11.17 11.30
CA PRO A 228 2.34 11.70 12.24
C PRO A 228 2.52 13.20 12.01
N ASP A 229 2.46 13.97 13.09
CA ASP A 229 2.92 15.35 13.05
C ASP A 229 4.45 15.42 12.87
N ASN A 230 4.98 16.64 12.73
CA ASN A 230 6.39 16.88 12.49
C ASN A 230 7.29 16.34 13.61
N ALA A 231 6.83 16.34 14.86
CA ALA A 231 7.60 15.84 16.00
C ALA A 231 7.62 14.31 16.06
N ALA A 232 6.49 13.68 15.79
CA ALA A 232 6.35 12.23 15.66
C ALA A 232 7.17 11.70 14.48
N TRP A 233 7.14 12.40 13.33
CA TRP A 233 7.98 12.11 12.17
C TRP A 233 9.47 12.15 12.50
N ASP A 234 9.93 13.21 13.17
CA ASP A 234 11.35 13.37 13.53
C ASP A 234 11.85 12.26 14.45
N LYS A 235 11.05 11.88 15.45
CA LYS A 235 11.38 10.77 16.36
C LYS A 235 11.47 9.45 15.61
N ALA A 236 10.47 9.15 14.78
CA ALA A 236 10.46 7.94 13.97
C ALA A 236 11.66 7.90 13.01
N TYR A 237 11.95 9.03 12.34
CA TYR A 237 13.08 9.16 11.44
C TYR A 237 14.42 8.94 12.14
N ALA A 238 14.62 9.56 13.31
CA ALA A 238 15.85 9.39 14.10
C ALA A 238 16.04 7.94 14.56
N HIS A 239 14.95 7.25 14.90
CA HIS A 239 14.97 5.85 15.30
C HIS A 239 15.26 4.89 14.13
N ILE A 240 14.67 5.16 12.96
CA ILE A 240 14.67 4.22 11.83
C ILE A 240 15.86 4.45 10.88
N SER A 241 16.32 5.69 10.69
CA SER A 241 17.39 6.00 9.74
C SER A 241 18.71 5.22 9.93
N PRO A 242 19.16 4.83 11.15
CA PRO A 242 20.38 4.05 11.32
C PRO A 242 20.37 2.71 10.58
N TYR A 243 19.20 2.07 10.46
CA TYR A 243 19.03 0.79 9.76
C TYR A 243 19.31 0.89 8.25
N PHE A 244 19.20 2.09 7.67
CA PHE A 244 19.42 2.36 6.25
C PHE A 244 20.82 2.94 5.96
N THR A 245 21.77 2.74 6.87
CA THR A 245 23.17 3.14 6.67
C THR A 245 23.77 2.43 5.46
N THR A 246 24.27 3.18 4.47
CA THR A 246 24.90 2.62 3.27
C THR A 246 26.15 3.39 2.89
N TYR A 247 27.08 2.74 2.19
CA TYR A 247 28.26 3.41 1.65
C TYR A 247 28.01 3.93 0.24
N ASN A 248 28.36 5.19 0.02
CA ASN A 248 28.57 5.74 -1.31
C ASN A 248 29.86 6.57 -1.31
N ALA A 249 30.56 6.64 -2.45
CA ALA A 249 31.75 7.48 -2.59
C ALA A 249 31.41 8.98 -2.43
N ASN A 250 30.17 9.37 -2.75
CA ASN A 250 29.62 10.67 -2.45
C ASN A 250 28.63 10.56 -1.28
N GLU A 251 28.99 11.14 -0.13
CA GLU A 251 28.19 11.11 1.11
C GLU A 251 26.77 11.65 0.91
N ALA A 252 26.61 12.72 0.12
CA ALA A 252 25.29 13.29 -0.17
C ALA A 252 24.35 12.31 -0.91
N VAL A 253 24.92 11.38 -1.69
CA VAL A 253 24.14 10.32 -2.35
C VAL A 253 23.74 9.25 -1.34
N ALA A 254 24.63 8.87 -0.42
CA ALA A 254 24.29 7.94 0.66
C ALA A 254 23.20 8.51 1.57
N ASP A 255 23.29 9.80 1.92
CA ASP A 255 22.29 10.49 2.73
C ASP A 255 20.93 10.56 2.02
N SER A 256 20.92 10.87 0.72
CA SER A 256 19.69 10.88 -0.09
C SER A 256 19.02 9.51 -0.14
N ILE A 257 19.81 8.44 -0.35
CA ILE A 257 19.29 7.06 -0.32
C ILE A 257 18.69 6.75 1.06
N ARG A 258 19.43 7.03 2.14
CA ARG A 258 18.95 6.81 3.51
C ARG A 258 17.66 7.58 3.78
N ASP A 259 17.56 8.82 3.32
CA ASP A 259 16.39 9.67 3.52
C ASP A 259 15.13 9.10 2.86
N VAL A 260 15.22 8.70 1.60
CA VAL A 260 14.10 8.07 0.86
C VAL A 260 13.70 6.75 1.53
N GLN A 261 14.67 5.91 1.86
CA GLN A 261 14.42 4.59 2.47
C GLN A 261 13.76 4.73 3.85
N THR A 262 14.23 5.68 4.67
CA THR A 262 13.68 5.95 6.01
C THR A 262 12.26 6.47 5.93
N GLY A 263 12.00 7.49 5.10
CA GLY A 263 10.66 8.06 4.99
C GLY A 263 9.65 7.07 4.43
N GLN A 264 10.04 6.24 3.47
CA GLN A 264 9.15 5.20 2.95
C GLN A 264 8.90 4.09 3.99
N ALA A 265 9.92 3.69 4.75
CA ALA A 265 9.76 2.71 5.83
C ALA A 265 8.74 3.18 6.89
N ILE A 266 8.75 4.48 7.23
CA ILE A 266 7.75 5.10 8.11
C ILE A 266 6.37 4.97 7.49
N LEU A 267 6.17 5.47 6.26
CA LEU A 267 4.85 5.54 5.63
C LEU A 267 4.23 4.16 5.35
N ASN A 268 5.05 3.16 5.04
CA ASN A 268 4.60 1.79 4.80
C ASN A 268 3.87 1.18 6.02
N GLY A 269 4.06 1.72 7.23
CA GLY A 269 3.40 1.27 8.45
C GLY A 269 2.04 1.93 8.76
N LEU A 270 1.57 2.88 7.95
CA LEU A 270 0.55 3.86 8.42
C LEU A 270 -0.81 3.79 7.74
N THR A 271 -0.89 3.27 6.52
CA THR A 271 -2.15 3.26 5.74
C THR A 271 -2.76 1.88 5.66
N PHE A 272 -4.06 1.78 5.92
CA PHE A 272 -4.87 0.56 5.94
C PHE A 272 -6.06 0.71 5.01
N ARG A 273 -6.43 -0.34 4.27
CA ARG A 273 -7.59 -0.29 3.35
C ARG A 273 -8.90 -0.28 4.12
N GLY A 274 -9.84 0.56 3.68
CA GLY A 274 -11.17 0.70 4.27
C GLY A 274 -11.21 1.51 5.55
N LYS A 275 -12.43 1.75 6.05
CA LYS A 275 -12.66 2.45 7.32
C LYS A 275 -12.55 1.47 8.48
N VAL A 276 -11.60 1.70 9.37
CA VAL A 276 -11.32 0.89 10.57
C VAL A 276 -11.71 1.70 11.80
N ASP A 277 -13.00 1.70 12.14
CA ASP A 277 -13.55 2.51 13.24
C ASP A 277 -13.18 2.02 14.65
N ASP A 278 -13.01 0.71 14.80
CA ASP A 278 -12.60 0.05 16.04
C ASP A 278 -11.42 -0.90 15.77
N PRO A 279 -10.19 -0.37 15.65
CA PRO A 279 -9.00 -1.18 15.46
C PRO A 279 -8.81 -2.20 16.57
N ALA A 280 -9.20 -1.88 17.82
CA ALA A 280 -9.02 -2.73 18.99
C ALA A 280 -9.82 -4.04 18.94
N SER A 281 -10.87 -4.10 18.11
CA SER A 281 -11.64 -5.33 17.85
C SER A 281 -10.94 -6.36 16.95
N LYS A 282 -9.79 -6.00 16.36
CA LYS A 282 -9.08 -6.82 15.37
C LYS A 282 -7.86 -7.49 15.98
N ASP A 283 -7.65 -8.77 15.69
CA ASP A 283 -6.42 -9.47 16.09
C ASP A 283 -5.19 -8.92 15.34
N SER A 284 -5.38 -8.57 14.07
CA SER A 284 -4.38 -7.94 13.22
C SER A 284 -5.00 -7.06 12.14
N LEU A 285 -4.17 -6.16 11.59
CA LEU A 285 -4.49 -5.35 10.41
C LEU A 285 -3.35 -5.46 9.41
N VAL A 286 -3.69 -5.33 8.12
CA VAL A 286 -2.69 -5.33 7.04
C VAL A 286 -2.64 -3.95 6.40
N THR A 287 -1.44 -3.36 6.34
CA THR A 287 -1.24 -2.08 5.66
C THR A 287 -1.43 -2.23 4.15
N VAL A 288 -1.61 -1.12 3.43
CA VAL A 288 -1.70 -1.13 1.96
C VAL A 288 -0.50 -1.81 1.30
N THR A 289 0.68 -1.67 1.92
CA THR A 289 1.98 -2.22 1.50
C THR A 289 2.23 -3.65 1.99
N GLY A 290 1.29 -4.27 2.72
CA GLY A 290 1.34 -5.68 3.11
C GLY A 290 2.01 -5.97 4.46
N ASN A 291 2.28 -4.95 5.30
CA ASN A 291 2.75 -5.16 6.66
C ASN A 291 1.62 -5.65 7.55
N VAL A 292 1.84 -6.73 8.32
CA VAL A 292 0.87 -7.26 9.27
C VAL A 292 1.16 -6.67 10.64
N ILE A 293 0.23 -5.85 11.13
CA ILE A 293 0.30 -5.19 12.43
C ILE A 293 -0.55 -5.97 13.43
N TYR A 294 0.09 -6.44 14.50
CA TYR A 294 -0.57 -7.10 15.62
C TYR A 294 -0.83 -6.10 16.76
N GLN A 295 -1.59 -6.53 17.78
CA GLN A 295 -1.89 -5.68 18.94
C GLN A 295 -2.46 -4.30 18.53
N THR A 296 -3.36 -4.31 17.55
CA THR A 296 -3.94 -3.13 16.90
C THR A 296 -4.43 -2.06 17.89
N SER A 297 -4.98 -2.44 19.05
CA SER A 297 -5.35 -1.48 20.08
C SER A 297 -4.19 -0.57 20.50
N ARG A 298 -3.00 -1.11 20.77
CA ARG A 298 -1.80 -0.35 21.14
C ARG A 298 -1.39 0.62 20.03
N TYR A 299 -1.52 0.20 18.77
CA TYR A 299 -1.08 0.96 17.61
C TYR A 299 -1.91 2.22 17.32
N PHE A 300 -3.17 2.25 17.77
CA PHE A 300 -4.11 3.34 17.48
C PHE A 300 -4.60 4.09 18.74
N ALA A 301 -4.58 3.45 19.91
CA ALA A 301 -5.16 3.99 21.16
C ALA A 301 -4.68 5.39 21.57
N PRO A 302 -3.41 5.80 21.34
CA PRO A 302 -2.97 7.13 21.76
C PRO A 302 -3.48 8.27 20.89
N TYR A 303 -4.04 7.99 19.71
CA TYR A 303 -4.25 9.00 18.66
C TYR A 303 -5.67 9.51 18.62
N THR A 304 -5.81 10.81 18.34
CA THR A 304 -7.10 11.44 18.14
C THR A 304 -7.69 10.99 16.81
N LYS A 305 -8.93 10.50 16.84
CA LYS A 305 -9.66 10.07 15.65
C LYS A 305 -10.35 11.26 14.97
N LEU A 306 -10.20 11.41 13.66
CA LEU A 306 -10.83 12.45 12.84
C LEU A 306 -11.40 11.84 11.55
N ASP A 307 -12.64 12.19 11.19
CA ASP A 307 -13.24 11.76 9.92
C ASP A 307 -12.61 12.51 8.73
N ALA A 308 -12.21 11.76 7.69
CA ALA A 308 -11.79 12.28 6.40
C ALA A 308 -12.92 12.11 5.36
N SER A 309 -12.88 12.85 4.25
CA SER A 309 -13.85 12.63 3.17
C SER A 309 -13.69 11.26 2.50
N ASN A 310 -12.46 10.72 2.48
CA ASN A 310 -12.14 9.41 1.94
C ASN A 310 -11.67 8.40 3.01
N GLY A 311 -12.14 8.55 4.26
CA GLY A 311 -11.81 7.57 5.30
C GLY A 311 -11.77 8.08 6.73
N LEU A 312 -10.77 7.59 7.47
CA LEU A 312 -10.57 7.88 8.88
C LEU A 312 -9.10 8.17 9.20
N MET A 313 -8.84 9.29 9.86
CA MET A 313 -7.51 9.69 10.31
C MET A 313 -7.32 9.38 11.79
N TYR A 314 -6.11 8.97 12.14
CA TYR A 314 -5.62 8.89 13.52
C TYR A 314 -4.41 9.81 13.65
N LEU A 315 -4.58 10.92 14.36
CA LEU A 315 -3.58 11.97 14.49
C LEU A 315 -2.54 11.59 15.54
N ALA A 316 -1.32 11.28 15.08
CA ALA A 316 -0.18 10.92 15.90
C ALA A 316 0.62 12.17 16.25
N GLU A 317 0.18 12.83 17.31
CA GLU A 317 0.77 14.09 17.81
C GLU A 317 1.93 13.80 18.77
N GLY A 318 3.13 14.25 18.42
CA GLY A 318 4.32 14.18 19.25
C GLY A 318 5.01 12.81 19.33
N ASP A 319 4.33 11.69 19.06
CA ASP A 319 4.94 10.36 19.06
C ASP A 319 4.26 9.41 18.06
N LEU A 320 5.02 8.45 17.55
CA LEU A 320 4.56 7.45 16.57
C LEU A 320 4.98 6.05 16.99
N ILE A 321 4.00 5.23 17.34
CA ILE A 321 4.16 3.80 17.59
C ILE A 321 4.34 3.08 16.26
N LEU A 322 5.54 2.55 16.05
CA LEU A 322 5.84 1.58 15.00
C LEU A 322 6.63 0.40 15.59
N ASP A 323 6.18 -0.82 15.32
CA ASP A 323 6.89 -2.02 15.74
C ASP A 323 7.88 -2.45 14.64
N ASP A 324 9.17 -2.40 14.98
CA ASP A 324 10.31 -2.62 14.08
C ASP A 324 10.15 -3.85 13.17
N THR A 325 9.88 -5.00 13.78
CA THR A 325 9.74 -6.31 13.14
C THR A 325 8.44 -6.50 12.37
N CYS A 326 7.48 -5.59 12.53
CA CYS A 326 6.24 -5.58 11.75
C CYS A 326 6.34 -4.68 10.52
N THR A 327 7.13 -3.59 10.58
CA THR A 327 7.10 -2.54 9.57
C THR A 327 8.35 -2.44 8.68
N TRP A 328 9.57 -2.39 9.23
CA TRP A 328 10.77 -2.13 8.42
C TRP A 328 11.88 -3.17 8.61
N ASN A 329 12.12 -3.63 9.83
CA ASN A 329 13.22 -4.54 10.18
C ASN A 329 12.68 -5.95 10.41
N LYS A 330 12.21 -6.60 9.34
CA LYS A 330 11.55 -7.92 9.40
C LYS A 330 12.56 -9.07 9.37
N GLU A 331 12.11 -10.25 9.81
CA GLU A 331 12.84 -11.50 9.57
C GLU A 331 13.04 -11.72 8.07
N ILE A 332 14.28 -12.00 7.67
CA ILE A 332 14.61 -12.40 6.30
C ILE A 332 14.69 -13.92 6.27
N LEU A 333 13.84 -14.51 5.42
CA LEU A 333 13.73 -15.94 5.18
C LEU A 333 14.25 -16.26 3.78
N VAL A 334 15.25 -17.14 3.70
CA VAL A 334 15.75 -17.68 2.42
C VAL A 334 15.50 -19.18 2.40
N GLU A 335 14.57 -19.60 1.56
CA GLU A 335 14.26 -21.02 1.32
C GLU A 335 15.33 -21.65 0.43
N ALA A 336 15.97 -22.72 0.90
CA ALA A 336 17.15 -23.25 0.24
C ALA A 336 16.84 -23.92 -1.11
N GLU A 337 15.60 -24.37 -1.32
CA GLU A 337 15.13 -24.98 -2.55
C GLU A 337 15.01 -23.98 -3.71
N TYR A 338 14.89 -22.68 -3.44
CA TYR A 338 14.82 -21.67 -4.49
C TYR A 338 16.13 -21.58 -5.28
N LEU A 339 16.00 -21.59 -6.61
CA LEU A 339 17.14 -21.56 -7.52
C LEU A 339 17.74 -20.15 -7.63
N ASN A 340 16.90 -19.12 -7.56
CA ASN A 340 17.33 -17.73 -7.61
C ASN A 340 18.09 -17.38 -6.33
N GLY A 341 19.20 -16.66 -6.47
CA GLY A 341 20.02 -16.25 -5.33
C GLY A 341 20.85 -17.36 -4.71
N ARG A 342 21.05 -18.51 -5.38
CA ARG A 342 22.04 -19.52 -4.93
C ARG A 342 23.06 -19.87 -6.00
N THR A 343 24.29 -20.13 -5.57
CA THR A 343 25.39 -20.56 -6.44
C THR A 343 26.15 -21.72 -5.82
N THR A 344 26.57 -22.68 -6.64
CA THR A 344 27.34 -23.86 -6.19
C THR A 344 28.78 -23.78 -6.68
N SER A 345 29.70 -24.32 -5.89
CA SER A 345 31.10 -24.47 -6.34
C SER A 345 31.25 -25.55 -7.41
N THR A 346 32.39 -25.54 -8.11
CA THR A 346 32.74 -26.55 -9.11
C THR A 346 32.62 -27.98 -8.55
N SER A 347 31.95 -28.85 -9.29
CA SER A 347 31.73 -30.27 -8.94
C SER A 347 30.86 -30.53 -7.71
N THR A 348 30.26 -29.49 -7.11
CA THR A 348 29.16 -29.66 -6.13
C THR A 348 27.86 -29.92 -6.87
N SER A 349 27.11 -30.93 -6.44
CA SER A 349 25.74 -31.17 -6.89
C SER A 349 24.75 -30.66 -5.84
N ALA A 350 23.76 -29.88 -6.27
CA ALA A 350 22.68 -29.39 -5.44
C ALA A 350 21.35 -29.88 -6.03
N TYR A 351 20.61 -30.68 -5.27
CA TYR A 351 19.34 -31.28 -5.69
C TYR A 351 18.21 -30.75 -4.81
N VAL A 352 17.20 -30.18 -5.46
CA VAL A 352 15.94 -29.90 -4.78
C VAL A 352 15.22 -31.23 -4.54
N ARG A 353 14.82 -31.47 -3.29
CA ARG A 353 14.15 -32.68 -2.85
C ARG A 353 12.82 -32.29 -2.22
N ASN A 354 11.79 -33.07 -2.53
CA ASN A 354 10.45 -32.86 -2.00
C ASN A 354 10.14 -33.88 -0.91
N THR A 355 9.29 -33.48 0.01
CA THR A 355 8.72 -34.30 1.08
C THR A 355 7.22 -34.35 0.91
N ASP A 356 6.59 -35.35 1.51
CA ASP A 356 5.13 -35.48 1.55
C ASP A 356 4.67 -35.90 2.95
N VAL A 357 3.37 -36.16 3.10
CA VAL A 357 2.76 -36.57 4.36
C VAL A 357 3.31 -37.88 4.95
N ASN A 358 3.98 -38.71 4.14
CA ASN A 358 4.63 -39.96 4.56
C ASN A 358 6.15 -39.80 4.77
N SER A 359 6.68 -38.58 4.64
CA SER A 359 8.09 -38.27 4.84
C SER A 359 8.57 -38.76 6.20
N ALA A 360 9.77 -39.33 6.22
CA ALA A 360 10.43 -39.75 7.46
C ALA A 360 10.80 -38.56 8.36
N VAL A 361 10.74 -37.31 7.86
CA VAL A 361 11.03 -36.09 8.61
C VAL A 361 9.84 -35.14 8.58
N GLN A 362 9.53 -34.57 9.73
CA GLN A 362 8.50 -33.56 9.91
C GLN A 362 9.09 -32.14 10.02
N GLY A 363 8.31 -31.15 9.59
CA GLY A 363 8.62 -29.72 9.79
C GLY A 363 9.51 -29.09 8.73
N VAL A 364 9.69 -29.75 7.57
CA VAL A 364 10.37 -29.18 6.40
C VAL A 364 9.50 -28.07 5.79
N SER A 365 10.09 -26.89 5.58
CA SER A 365 9.40 -25.74 5.00
C SER A 365 8.96 -26.02 3.56
N ASN A 366 7.78 -25.55 3.16
CA ASN A 366 7.19 -25.76 1.82
C ASN A 366 7.21 -27.21 1.30
N ASN A 367 7.38 -28.19 2.18
CA ASN A 367 7.66 -29.59 1.85
C ASN A 367 8.85 -29.78 0.89
N SER A 368 9.85 -28.91 0.87
CA SER A 368 11.00 -29.01 -0.03
C SER A 368 12.30 -28.58 0.67
N TYR A 369 13.44 -29.14 0.26
CA TYR A 369 14.75 -28.78 0.80
C TYR A 369 15.85 -28.94 -0.26
N LEU A 370 17.04 -28.42 0.03
CA LEU A 370 18.22 -28.55 -0.81
C LEU A 370 19.19 -29.59 -0.26
N GLU A 371 19.40 -30.69 -0.99
CA GLU A 371 20.51 -31.62 -0.76
C GLU A 371 21.76 -31.14 -1.49
N VAL A 372 22.86 -30.93 -0.78
CA VAL A 372 24.14 -30.51 -1.33
C VAL A 372 25.17 -31.61 -1.11
N THR A 373 25.83 -32.06 -2.16
CA THR A 373 26.79 -33.18 -2.11
C THR A 373 27.98 -32.96 -3.04
N ASN A 374 29.11 -33.54 -2.70
CA ASN A 374 30.27 -33.62 -3.58
C ASN A 374 30.99 -34.96 -3.39
N ALA A 375 31.26 -35.66 -4.48
CA ALA A 375 31.86 -36.99 -4.43
C ALA A 375 33.36 -36.99 -4.09
N THR A 376 34.10 -35.98 -4.56
CA THR A 376 35.58 -35.99 -4.54
C THR A 376 36.17 -34.79 -3.80
N GLY A 377 35.45 -33.67 -3.74
CA GLY A 377 35.87 -32.42 -3.11
C GLY A 377 34.94 -31.99 -1.98
N THR A 378 34.91 -30.69 -1.71
CA THR A 378 34.04 -30.07 -0.72
C THR A 378 32.67 -29.78 -1.32
N ALA A 379 31.60 -30.19 -0.63
CA ALA A 379 30.25 -29.76 -0.99
C ALA A 379 30.05 -28.32 -0.50
N GLU A 380 29.68 -27.42 -1.39
CA GLU A 380 29.58 -25.98 -1.09
C GLU A 380 28.47 -25.30 -1.89
N VAL A 381 27.67 -24.51 -1.19
CA VAL A 381 26.64 -23.63 -1.77
C VAL A 381 26.72 -22.26 -1.10
N THR A 382 26.46 -21.21 -1.87
CA THR A 382 26.37 -19.83 -1.39
C THR A 382 24.97 -19.30 -1.68
N PHE A 383 24.35 -18.68 -0.69
CA PHE A 383 23.04 -18.06 -0.77
C PHE A 383 23.17 -16.55 -0.68
N GLU A 384 22.43 -15.82 -1.51
CA GLU A 384 22.21 -14.40 -1.43
C GLU A 384 21.19 -14.10 -0.33
N ILE A 385 21.48 -13.11 0.51
CA ILE A 385 20.61 -12.64 1.59
C ILE A 385 20.11 -11.23 1.20
N PRO A 386 18.94 -11.13 0.54
CA PRO A 386 18.45 -9.86 0.01
C PRO A 386 17.88 -8.97 1.12
N GLN A 387 17.76 -7.66 0.82
CA GLN A 387 17.04 -6.69 1.65
C GLN A 387 17.53 -6.57 3.11
N ILE A 388 18.81 -6.85 3.36
CA ILE A 388 19.39 -6.72 4.70
C ILE A 388 19.47 -5.24 5.10
N LEU A 389 19.13 -4.93 6.34
CA LEU A 389 19.35 -3.62 6.96
C LEU A 389 20.60 -3.64 7.84
N ALA A 390 21.16 -2.47 8.11
CA ALA A 390 22.18 -2.32 9.15
C ALA A 390 21.58 -2.62 10.53
N GLY A 391 22.34 -3.23 11.42
CA GLY A 391 21.89 -3.61 12.76
C GLY A 391 22.24 -5.05 13.13
N LYS A 392 21.57 -5.58 14.17
CA LYS A 392 21.91 -6.88 14.76
C LYS A 392 20.95 -7.98 14.33
N TYR A 393 21.50 -9.16 14.08
CA TYR A 393 20.73 -10.35 13.71
C TYR A 393 21.19 -11.59 14.46
N ASP A 394 20.25 -12.40 14.92
CA ASP A 394 20.49 -13.81 15.15
C ASP A 394 20.37 -14.54 13.80
N VAL A 395 21.40 -15.30 13.42
CA VAL A 395 21.45 -16.00 12.13
C VAL A 395 21.27 -17.49 12.37
N TYR A 396 20.26 -18.08 11.73
CA TYR A 396 19.92 -19.49 11.85
C TYR A 396 19.98 -20.21 10.50
N VAL A 397 20.33 -21.49 10.54
CA VAL A 397 20.19 -22.41 9.42
C VAL A 397 19.48 -23.66 9.90
N ASP A 398 18.41 -24.02 9.21
CA ASP A 398 17.59 -25.18 9.49
C ASP A 398 18.02 -26.33 8.57
N PHE A 399 18.30 -27.50 9.16
CA PHE A 399 18.83 -28.67 8.47
C PHE A 399 17.87 -29.86 8.52
N VAL A 400 17.72 -30.55 7.39
CA VAL A 400 16.96 -31.79 7.30
C VAL A 400 17.85 -32.96 7.74
N PRO A 401 17.46 -33.75 8.76
CA PRO A 401 18.24 -34.89 9.24
C PRO A 401 18.33 -36.01 8.20
N PRO A 402 19.40 -36.82 8.23
CA PRO A 402 19.70 -37.79 7.17
C PRO A 402 18.74 -38.99 7.12
N VAL A 403 17.93 -39.22 8.16
CA VAL A 403 16.88 -40.26 8.16
C VAL A 403 15.88 -40.07 7.01
N ILE A 404 15.77 -38.86 6.46
CA ILE A 404 15.00 -38.56 5.24
C ILE A 404 15.40 -39.45 4.05
N ASP A 405 16.68 -39.84 3.95
CA ASP A 405 17.19 -40.68 2.87
C ASP A 405 17.10 -42.18 3.21
N GLY A 406 16.58 -42.52 4.39
CA GLY A 406 16.38 -43.89 4.87
C GLY A 406 17.00 -44.16 6.23
N VAL A 407 16.42 -45.13 6.96
CA VAL A 407 16.83 -45.49 8.32
C VAL A 407 18.29 -45.93 8.46
N ALA A 408 18.87 -46.49 7.40
CA ALA A 408 20.28 -46.91 7.38
C ALA A 408 21.27 -45.72 7.40
N LEU A 409 20.79 -44.52 7.07
CA LEU A 409 21.58 -43.29 7.03
C LEU A 409 21.28 -42.38 8.22
N ALA A 410 20.42 -42.80 9.14
CA ALA A 410 19.93 -41.95 10.23
C ALA A 410 21.03 -41.39 11.14
N GLU A 411 22.19 -42.06 11.22
CA GLU A 411 23.33 -41.63 12.04
C GLU A 411 24.42 -40.92 11.21
N GLU A 412 24.17 -40.61 9.93
CA GLU A 412 25.14 -39.87 9.14
C GLU A 412 25.37 -38.46 9.70
N LYS A 413 26.64 -38.07 9.75
CA LYS A 413 27.07 -36.75 10.22
C LYS A 413 27.94 -36.07 9.18
N THR A 414 27.99 -34.75 9.26
CA THR A 414 28.93 -33.92 8.53
C THR A 414 29.40 -32.78 9.43
N ARG A 415 30.58 -32.25 9.17
CA ARG A 415 31.05 -31.01 9.80
C ARG A 415 30.91 -29.89 8.77
N LEU A 416 30.34 -28.77 9.18
CA LEU A 416 30.12 -27.60 8.34
C LEU A 416 31.05 -26.45 8.70
N GLU A 417 31.21 -25.55 7.74
CA GLU A 417 31.80 -24.23 7.92
C GLU A 417 30.84 -23.22 7.28
N PHE A 418 30.73 -22.07 7.92
CA PHE A 418 29.94 -20.94 7.44
C PHE A 418 30.83 -19.75 7.15
N ARG A 419 30.54 -19.03 6.07
CA ARG A 419 31.16 -17.72 5.79
C ARG A 419 30.10 -16.75 5.33
N LEU A 420 29.93 -15.66 6.08
CA LEU A 420 29.08 -14.54 5.68
C LEU A 420 29.94 -13.44 5.07
N VAL A 421 29.57 -12.99 3.87
CA VAL A 421 30.08 -11.77 3.23
C VAL A 421 28.99 -10.71 3.36
N TYR A 422 29.36 -9.47 3.69
CA TYR A 422 28.41 -8.37 3.90
C TYR A 422 29.03 -7.01 3.50
N PRO A 423 28.21 -6.01 3.12
CA PRO A 423 28.70 -4.68 2.74
C PRO A 423 29.39 -3.96 3.90
N ARG A 424 30.36 -3.11 3.57
CA ARG A 424 30.97 -2.15 4.51
C ARG A 424 30.25 -0.81 4.46
N ALA A 425 30.31 -0.08 5.58
CA ALA A 425 29.82 1.30 5.68
C ALA A 425 30.93 2.35 5.46
N ASP A 426 32.20 2.00 5.70
CA ASP A 426 33.34 2.94 5.68
C ASP A 426 33.95 3.15 4.29
N ARG A 427 33.86 2.14 3.42
CA ARG A 427 34.45 2.15 2.08
C ARG A 427 33.73 1.21 1.13
N ASN A 428 34.00 1.38 -0.16
CA ASN A 428 33.50 0.45 -1.17
C ASN A 428 34.01 -0.99 -0.91
N GLY A 429 33.18 -1.97 -1.24
CA GLY A 429 33.49 -3.40 -1.09
C GLY A 429 32.81 -4.05 0.12
N THR A 430 33.23 -5.28 0.42
CA THR A 430 32.61 -6.14 1.44
C THR A 430 33.59 -6.51 2.54
N SER A 431 33.05 -6.88 3.69
CA SER A 431 33.75 -7.59 4.75
C SER A 431 33.23 -9.02 4.84
N ASN A 432 33.85 -9.84 5.68
CA ASN A 432 33.36 -11.20 5.91
C ASN A 432 33.70 -11.69 7.33
N ILE A 433 32.90 -12.63 7.81
CA ILE A 433 33.10 -13.39 9.05
C ILE A 433 32.93 -14.88 8.73
N SER A 434 33.69 -15.74 9.40
CA SER A 434 33.58 -17.20 9.25
C SER A 434 33.38 -17.87 10.61
N ARG A 435 32.72 -19.03 10.60
CA ARG A 435 32.62 -19.97 11.73
C ARG A 435 33.06 -21.33 11.19
N ASP A 436 34.30 -21.69 11.47
CA ASP A 436 35.04 -22.79 10.83
C ASP A 436 35.89 -23.61 11.82
N ASP A 437 35.68 -23.44 13.13
CA ASP A 437 36.43 -24.15 14.16
C ASP A 437 36.14 -25.66 14.15
N ASP A 438 37.18 -26.47 13.91
CA ASP A 438 37.11 -27.94 13.85
C ASP A 438 36.61 -28.58 15.16
N ASP A 439 36.81 -27.88 16.28
CA ASP A 439 36.49 -28.31 17.64
C ASP A 439 35.09 -27.85 18.10
N ASP A 440 34.38 -27.04 17.30
CA ASP A 440 33.01 -26.60 17.59
C ASP A 440 32.00 -27.75 17.34
N PRO A 441 31.41 -28.32 18.41
CA PRO A 441 30.49 -29.45 18.26
C PRO A 441 29.19 -29.08 17.56
N ASP A 442 28.77 -27.80 17.59
CA ASP A 442 27.54 -27.34 16.95
C ASP A 442 27.65 -27.35 15.42
N LEU A 443 28.88 -27.31 14.89
CA LEU A 443 29.13 -27.42 13.45
C LEU A 443 28.97 -28.85 12.93
N ILE A 444 28.78 -29.84 13.81
CA ILE A 444 28.50 -31.21 13.44
C ILE A 444 26.99 -31.39 13.26
N ILE A 445 26.54 -31.45 12.01
CA ILE A 445 25.14 -31.63 11.65
C ILE A 445 24.90 -33.08 11.18
N GLY A 446 23.75 -33.65 11.51
CA GLY A 446 23.41 -35.03 11.19
C GLY A 446 22.33 -35.58 12.11
N GLY A 447 22.25 -36.90 12.20
CA GLY A 447 21.39 -37.58 13.18
C GLY A 447 22.21 -38.43 14.16
N ASP A 448 21.60 -38.71 15.31
CA ASP A 448 22.10 -39.62 16.33
C ASP A 448 21.30 -40.93 16.37
N SER A 449 20.10 -40.95 15.77
CA SER A 449 19.25 -42.14 15.69
C SER A 449 18.14 -41.98 14.64
N VAL A 450 17.41 -43.06 14.35
CA VAL A 450 16.17 -43.02 13.55
C VAL A 450 15.07 -42.14 14.14
N GLY A 451 15.16 -41.82 15.44
CA GLY A 451 14.22 -40.92 16.13
C GLY A 451 14.46 -39.44 15.84
N ASP A 452 15.59 -39.09 15.22
CA ASP A 452 15.92 -37.71 14.83
C ASP A 452 15.19 -37.32 13.55
N ASN A 453 13.86 -37.24 13.65
CA ASN A 453 12.93 -37.11 12.53
C ASN A 453 12.33 -35.70 12.40
N LYS A 454 13.00 -34.68 12.93
CA LYS A 454 12.60 -33.28 12.83
C LYS A 454 13.75 -32.43 12.33
N VAL A 455 13.41 -31.35 11.63
CA VAL A 455 14.36 -30.32 11.22
C VAL A 455 15.16 -29.83 12.42
N LYS A 456 16.48 -29.74 12.27
CA LYS A 456 17.42 -29.28 13.31
C LYS A 456 17.86 -27.86 12.99
N THR A 457 17.63 -26.93 13.92
CA THR A 457 18.05 -25.54 13.79
C THR A 457 19.42 -25.32 14.43
N LEU A 458 20.36 -24.77 13.66
CA LEU A 458 21.63 -24.26 14.15
C LEU A 458 21.57 -22.73 14.23
N LYS A 459 21.85 -22.15 15.40
CA LYS A 459 22.17 -20.72 15.51
C LYS A 459 23.65 -20.51 15.14
N VAL A 460 23.91 -19.99 13.95
CA VAL A 460 25.28 -19.81 13.42
C VAL A 460 25.97 -18.64 14.09
N TRP A 461 25.29 -17.50 14.22
CA TRP A 461 25.77 -16.34 14.98
C TRP A 461 24.64 -15.77 15.83
N SER A 462 24.98 -15.22 16.99
CA SER A 462 24.04 -14.49 17.84
C SER A 462 24.39 -13.02 17.87
N ALA A 463 23.37 -12.16 17.76
CA ALA A 463 23.50 -10.70 17.75
C ALA A 463 24.63 -10.20 16.82
N LEU A 464 24.73 -10.77 15.63
CA LEU A 464 25.72 -10.39 14.61
C LEU A 464 25.41 -8.98 14.13
N GLU A 465 26.35 -8.06 14.36
CA GLU A 465 26.27 -6.68 13.89
C GLU A 465 26.64 -6.59 12.40
N LEU A 466 25.71 -6.11 11.58
CA LEU A 466 25.92 -5.78 10.18
C LEU A 466 25.99 -4.25 10.02
N PRO A 467 27.11 -3.69 9.55
CA PRO A 467 27.36 -2.25 9.61
C PRO A 467 26.64 -1.45 8.53
N ALA A 468 26.15 -2.09 7.47
CA ALA A 468 25.55 -1.43 6.33
C ALA A 468 24.37 -2.24 5.78
N ALA A 469 23.36 -1.52 5.31
CA ALA A 469 22.25 -2.06 4.56
C ALA A 469 22.66 -2.46 3.14
N ASN A 470 21.97 -3.44 2.60
CA ASN A 470 21.88 -3.72 1.18
C ASN A 470 20.41 -3.90 0.85
N TYR A 471 19.73 -2.76 0.80
CA TYR A 471 18.29 -2.61 0.70
C TYR A 471 17.92 -1.78 -0.53
N TYR A 472 16.86 -2.20 -1.20
CA TYR A 472 16.23 -1.52 -2.31
C TYR A 472 14.79 -1.21 -1.91
N ASP A 473 14.45 0.08 -1.91
CA ASP A 473 13.12 0.57 -1.54
C ASP A 473 12.11 0.49 -2.69
N GLY A 474 10.85 0.70 -2.35
CA GLY A 474 9.75 0.73 -3.29
C GLY A 474 9.89 1.83 -4.34
N MET A 475 10.53 2.98 -4.04
CA MET A 475 10.73 4.01 -5.06
C MET A 475 11.67 3.52 -6.15
N TRP A 476 12.73 2.79 -5.76
CA TRP A 476 13.61 2.13 -6.72
C TRP A 476 12.86 1.14 -7.62
N PHE A 477 11.97 0.33 -7.06
CA PHE A 477 11.15 -0.63 -7.83
C PHE A 477 10.03 0.00 -8.65
N MET A 478 9.59 1.21 -8.31
CA MET A 478 8.58 1.98 -9.07
C MET A 478 9.18 2.67 -10.30
N ASP A 479 10.48 2.94 -10.29
CA ASP A 479 11.17 3.59 -11.42
C ASP A 479 11.29 2.61 -12.59
N GLU A 480 10.62 2.97 -13.70
CA GLU A 480 10.55 2.17 -14.92
C GLU A 480 11.92 1.94 -15.59
N ASN A 481 12.96 2.69 -15.19
CA ASN A 481 14.33 2.50 -15.66
C ASN A 481 15.08 1.38 -14.93
N ASN A 482 14.55 0.87 -13.81
CA ASN A 482 15.16 -0.19 -13.04
C ASN A 482 14.52 -1.55 -13.36
N SER A 483 15.34 -2.61 -13.40
CA SER A 483 14.88 -3.99 -13.50
C SER A 483 15.20 -4.77 -12.23
N THR A 484 14.39 -5.77 -11.89
CA THR A 484 14.73 -6.73 -10.82
C THR A 484 16.06 -7.45 -11.08
N ASP A 485 16.49 -7.54 -12.33
CA ASP A 485 17.78 -8.12 -12.72
C ASP A 485 18.97 -7.21 -12.35
N ASP A 486 18.73 -5.92 -12.08
CA ASP A 486 19.75 -4.94 -11.67
C ASP A 486 20.00 -4.94 -10.16
N VAL A 487 19.20 -5.69 -9.39
CA VAL A 487 19.36 -5.83 -7.95
C VAL A 487 20.66 -6.56 -7.65
N LYS A 488 21.54 -5.92 -6.89
CA LYS A 488 22.82 -6.50 -6.48
C LYS A 488 22.79 -6.87 -5.01
N VAL A 489 22.65 -8.16 -4.75
CA VAL A 489 22.79 -8.71 -3.40
C VAL A 489 24.26 -8.90 -3.08
N ARG A 490 24.74 -8.15 -2.10
CA ARG A 490 26.14 -8.07 -1.63
C ARG A 490 26.34 -8.83 -0.32
N THR A 491 25.26 -9.27 0.31
CA THR A 491 25.29 -10.12 1.49
C THR A 491 25.08 -11.55 1.08
N THR A 492 26.06 -12.41 1.34
CA THR A 492 25.99 -13.83 0.96
C THR A 492 26.43 -14.73 2.09
N LEU A 493 25.68 -15.81 2.31
CA LEU A 493 26.01 -16.88 3.26
C LEU A 493 26.47 -18.11 2.51
N ARG A 494 27.76 -18.46 2.65
CA ARG A 494 28.32 -19.70 2.16
C ARG A 494 28.26 -20.77 3.23
N ILE A 495 27.78 -21.95 2.85
CA ILE A 495 27.79 -23.18 3.64
C ILE A 495 28.64 -24.21 2.92
N ARG A 496 29.63 -24.79 3.59
CA ARG A 496 30.45 -25.86 3.01
C ARG A 496 30.78 -26.96 4.01
N THR A 497 31.10 -28.14 3.51
CA THR A 497 31.60 -29.23 4.35
C THR A 497 33.06 -29.01 4.73
N ASN A 498 33.38 -29.08 6.03
CA ASN A 498 34.73 -29.06 6.56
C ASN A 498 35.16 -30.46 7.04
N VAL A 499 35.37 -31.37 6.09
CA VAL A 499 35.68 -32.78 6.35
C VAL A 499 37.02 -33.16 5.73
N LYS A 500 37.97 -33.57 6.59
CA LYS A 500 39.31 -34.00 6.17
C LYS A 500 39.20 -35.32 5.40
N ALA A 501 40.09 -35.53 4.43
CA ALA A 501 40.07 -36.73 3.60
C ALA A 501 40.11 -38.04 4.41
N SER A 502 40.78 -38.04 5.57
CA SER A 502 40.84 -39.17 6.51
C SER A 502 39.54 -39.41 7.28
N GLU A 503 38.63 -38.43 7.36
CA GLU A 503 37.36 -38.52 8.09
C GLU A 503 36.19 -38.93 7.17
N VAL A 504 36.33 -38.74 5.85
CA VAL A 504 35.29 -39.04 4.87
C VAL A 504 34.98 -40.53 4.87
N ASN A 505 33.70 -40.87 4.88
CA ASN A 505 33.17 -42.25 4.91
C ASN A 505 33.51 -43.05 6.18
N VAL A 506 34.30 -42.48 7.10
CA VAL A 506 34.60 -43.07 8.42
C VAL A 506 33.76 -42.40 9.50
N LYS A 507 33.88 -41.09 9.63
CA LYS A 507 33.18 -40.28 10.64
C LYS A 507 32.13 -39.37 10.03
N TYR A 508 32.43 -38.81 8.86
CA TYR A 508 31.61 -37.78 8.24
C TYR A 508 31.36 -38.03 6.75
N ARG A 509 30.31 -37.39 6.24
CA ARG A 509 29.95 -37.35 4.82
C ARG A 509 30.16 -35.95 4.26
N ARG A 510 30.43 -35.87 2.96
CA ARG A 510 30.47 -34.61 2.20
C ARG A 510 29.09 -34.31 1.61
N ARG A 511 28.08 -34.31 2.48
CA ARG A 511 26.68 -34.10 2.16
C ARG A 511 26.00 -33.39 3.32
N PHE A 512 25.14 -32.43 3.01
CA PHE A 512 24.22 -31.79 3.96
C PHE A 512 22.90 -31.44 3.26
N ARG A 513 21.87 -31.16 4.06
CA ARG A 513 20.50 -30.90 3.59
C ARG A 513 19.99 -29.64 4.28
N VAL A 514 19.85 -28.55 3.54
CA VAL A 514 19.40 -27.26 4.06
C VAL A 514 17.93 -27.10 3.74
N ASP A 515 17.14 -26.76 4.76
CA ASP A 515 15.73 -26.38 4.62
C ASP A 515 15.67 -24.87 4.32
N ARG A 516 16.05 -24.04 5.30
CA ARG A 516 15.97 -22.58 5.20
C ARG A 516 17.03 -21.86 6.02
N ILE A 517 17.28 -20.61 5.66
CA ILE A 517 18.17 -19.68 6.34
C ILE A 517 17.35 -18.51 6.85
N ARG A 518 17.58 -18.09 8.10
CA ARG A 518 16.80 -17.04 8.77
C ARG A 518 17.74 -16.01 9.39
N PHE A 519 17.54 -14.75 9.04
CA PHE A 519 18.15 -13.60 9.73
C PHE A 519 17.06 -12.94 10.54
N VAL A 520 17.08 -13.17 11.85
CA VAL A 520 16.08 -12.65 12.78
C VAL A 520 16.66 -11.39 13.43
N PRO A 521 16.05 -10.21 13.19
CA PRO A 521 16.49 -8.97 13.80
C PRO A 521 16.48 -9.03 15.32
N VAL A 522 17.47 -8.38 15.95
CA VAL A 522 17.58 -8.22 17.39
C VAL A 522 17.37 -6.73 17.70
N PRO A 523 16.28 -6.35 18.38
CA PRO A 523 15.96 -4.96 18.72
C PRO A 523 17.01 -4.27 19.58
#